data_AF-A0A9C7Z5K3-F1
#
_entry.id   AF-A0A9C7Z5K3-F1
#
_cell.length_a   1.000
_cell.length_b   1.000
_cell.length_c   1.000
_cell.angle_alpha   90.00
_cell.angle_beta   90.00
_cell.angle_gamma   90.00
#
_symmetry.space_group_name_H-M   'P 1'
#
loop_
_entity.id
_entity.type
_entity.pdbx_description
1 polymer ?
#
loop_
_entity_poly.entity_id
_entity_poly.type
_entity_poly.pdbx_seq_one_letter_code
_entity_poly.pdbx_strand_id
1 'polypeptide(L)'
;MKRGTFLLLLIAGILALLAGCGPAGPNTLPKAAFGFVPENDFRYAPLVVQFDASASFDSDGKVSSYAWNFGDGETGSRLRPILLT
;
A
#
# COMPACT_ATOMS: atom_id res chain seq x y z
N MET A 1 36.93 -7.78 33.53
CA MET A 1 36.14 -8.27 32.38
C MET A 1 36.73 -9.59 31.89
N LYS A 2 36.00 -10.71 31.94
CA LYS A 2 36.53 -12.02 31.51
C LYS A 2 36.53 -12.07 29.99
N ARG A 3 37.62 -12.54 29.37
CA ARG A 3 37.84 -12.57 27.91
C ARG A 3 36.66 -13.15 27.11
N GLY A 4 35.88 -14.07 27.69
CA GLY A 4 34.67 -14.64 27.07
C GLY A 4 33.47 -13.69 26.95
N THR A 5 33.32 -12.73 27.86
CA THR A 5 32.19 -11.77 27.82
C THR A 5 32.32 -10.77 26.68
N PHE A 6 33.55 -10.41 26.29
CA PHE A 6 33.81 -9.48 25.20
C PHE A 6 33.53 -10.11 23.83
N LEU A 7 33.88 -11.40 23.65
CA LEU A 7 33.63 -12.15 22.43
C LEU A 7 32.12 -12.39 22.18
N LEU A 8 31.36 -12.67 23.26
CA LEU A 8 29.91 -12.83 23.19
C LEU A 8 29.18 -11.54 22.76
N LEU A 9 29.63 -10.38 23.25
CA LEU A 9 29.05 -9.08 22.87
C LEU A 9 29.40 -8.69 21.42
N LEU A 10 30.62 -9.00 20.96
CA LEU A 10 31.01 -8.84 19.56
C LEU A 10 30.15 -9.70 18.63
N ILE A 11 30.00 -11.00 18.94
CA ILE A 11 29.19 -11.93 18.14
C ILE A 11 27.73 -11.49 18.11
N ALA A 12 27.14 -11.11 19.25
CA ALA A 12 25.77 -10.61 19.31
C ALA A 12 25.57 -9.29 18.53
N GLY A 13 26.53 -8.36 18.61
CA GLY A 13 26.49 -7.10 17.85
C GLY A 13 26.60 -7.32 16.34
N ILE A 14 27.47 -8.23 15.91
CA ILE A 14 27.64 -8.60 14.49
C ILE A 14 26.39 -9.35 13.98
N LEU A 15 25.82 -10.26 14.77
CA LEU A 15 24.55 -10.93 14.45
C LEU A 15 23.38 -9.95 14.33
N ALA A 16 23.29 -8.94 15.21
CA ALA A 16 22.24 -7.92 15.13
C ALA A 16 22.40 -7.01 13.89
N LEU A 17 23.64 -6.67 13.52
CA LEU A 17 23.94 -5.90 12.30
C LEU A 17 23.66 -6.70 11.02
N LEU A 18 23.94 -8.00 11.01
CA LEU A 18 23.67 -8.88 9.86
C LEU A 18 22.19 -9.27 9.73
N ALA A 19 21.42 -9.25 10.83
CA ALA A 19 20.00 -9.62 10.83
C ALA A 19 19.06 -8.50 10.37
N GLY A 20 19.52 -7.25 10.22
CA GLY A 20 18.70 -6.12 9.76
C GLY A 20 17.44 -5.83 10.60
N CYS A 21 17.30 -6.49 11.76
CA CYS A 21 16.09 -6.47 12.58
C CYS A 21 16.22 -5.35 13.63
N GLY A 22 16.12 -4.11 13.17
CA GLY A 22 15.67 -3.03 14.04
C GLY A 22 14.15 -3.13 14.21
N PRO A 23 13.58 -2.70 15.35
CA PRO A 23 12.14 -2.55 15.44
C PRO A 23 11.68 -1.60 14.32
N ALA A 24 10.74 -2.05 13.49
CA ALA A 24 10.08 -1.16 12.55
C ALA A 24 9.53 0.05 13.32
N GLY A 25 9.65 1.25 12.75
CA GLY A 25 9.02 2.43 13.32
C GLY A 25 7.50 2.25 13.44
N PRO A 26 6.79 3.19 14.09
CA PRO A 26 5.33 3.18 14.08
C PRO A 26 4.81 3.13 12.64
N ASN A 27 3.88 2.21 12.37
CA ASN A 27 3.31 2.05 11.03
C ASN A 27 2.60 3.32 10.57
N THR A 28 2.88 3.77 9.35
CA THR A 28 2.14 4.85 8.69
C THR A 28 0.96 4.29 7.91
N LEU A 29 -0.15 5.04 7.85
CA LEU A 29 -1.30 4.62 7.07
C LEU A 29 -1.04 4.86 5.57
N PRO A 30 -1.60 4.03 4.67
CA PRO A 30 -1.49 4.28 3.24
C PRO A 30 -2.17 5.58 2.83
N LYS A 31 -1.60 6.28 1.86
CA LYS A 31 -2.20 7.43 1.20
C LYS A 31 -2.93 6.98 -0.06
N ALA A 32 -4.24 7.21 -0.09
CA ALA A 32 -5.06 6.96 -1.27
C ALA A 32 -4.85 8.04 -2.33
N ALA A 33 -4.73 7.60 -3.59
CA ALA A 33 -4.72 8.45 -4.77
C ALA A 33 -5.31 7.68 -5.95
N PHE A 34 -6.13 8.36 -6.76
CA PHE A 34 -6.75 7.77 -7.93
C PHE A 34 -6.97 8.77 -9.06
N GLY A 35 -7.08 8.23 -10.27
CA GLY A 35 -7.65 8.91 -11.43
C GLY A 35 -8.80 8.08 -12.03
N PHE A 36 -9.46 8.64 -13.05
CA PHE A 36 -10.46 7.92 -13.83
C PHE A 36 -10.41 8.36 -15.29
N VAL A 37 -10.74 7.45 -16.18
CA VAL A 37 -10.85 7.69 -17.62
C VAL A 37 -12.18 7.11 -18.09
N PRO A 38 -13.04 7.93 -18.69
CA PRO A 38 -14.26 7.43 -19.34
C PRO A 38 -13.91 6.77 -20.66
N GLU A 39 -14.45 5.57 -20.86
CA GLU A 39 -14.14 4.75 -22.04
C GLU A 39 -14.98 5.16 -23.25
N ASN A 40 -16.08 5.88 -23.02
CA ASN A 40 -16.95 6.42 -24.05
C ASN A 40 -17.29 7.90 -23.83
N ASP A 41 -17.94 8.51 -24.83
CA ASP A 41 -18.37 9.90 -24.77
C ASP A 41 -19.42 10.10 -23.67
N PHE A 42 -19.12 10.99 -22.74
CA PHE A 42 -19.94 11.43 -21.62
C PHE A 42 -21.37 11.85 -21.99
N ARG A 43 -21.64 12.12 -23.26
CA ARG A 43 -22.96 12.53 -23.76
C ARG A 43 -23.95 11.38 -23.89
N TYR A 44 -23.48 10.13 -23.88
CA TYR A 44 -24.31 8.96 -24.14
C TYR A 44 -24.29 7.97 -22.97
N ALA A 45 -25.47 7.42 -22.67
CA ALA A 45 -25.62 6.34 -21.72
C ALA A 45 -25.64 4.98 -22.45
N PRO A 46 -25.11 3.90 -21.83
CA PRO A 46 -24.43 3.90 -20.53
C PRO A 46 -23.02 4.52 -20.62
N LEU A 47 -22.60 5.25 -19.59
CA LEU A 47 -21.23 5.73 -19.42
C LEU A 47 -20.40 4.65 -18.73
N VAL A 48 -19.27 4.31 -19.35
CA VAL A 48 -18.30 3.36 -18.81
C VAL A 48 -17.12 4.14 -18.27
N VAL A 49 -16.83 4.01 -16.98
CA VAL A 49 -15.73 4.71 -16.31
C VAL A 49 -14.76 3.70 -15.71
N GLN A 50 -13.50 3.75 -16.14
CA GLN A 50 -12.42 2.99 -15.54
C GLN A 50 -11.69 3.86 -14.53
N PHE A 51 -11.71 3.46 -13.25
CA PHE A 51 -10.89 4.08 -12.20
C PHE A 51 -9.51 3.42 -12.12
N ASP A 52 -8.50 4.15 -11.65
CA ASP A 52 -7.15 3.62 -11.40
C ASP A 52 -6.56 4.20 -10.10
N ALA A 53 -6.37 3.34 -9.09
CA ALA A 53 -5.75 3.70 -7.81
C ALA A 53 -4.25 3.34 -7.70
N SER A 54 -3.57 3.05 -8.81
CA SER A 54 -2.13 2.67 -8.83
C SER A 54 -1.18 3.75 -8.31
N ALA A 55 -1.65 5.00 -8.20
CA ALA A 55 -0.91 6.07 -7.54
C ALA A 55 -1.00 6.03 -6.00
N SER A 56 -1.85 5.16 -5.43
CA SER A 56 -1.91 4.95 -3.98
C SER A 56 -0.63 4.31 -3.47
N PHE A 57 -0.15 4.77 -2.33
CA PHE A 57 1.11 4.28 -1.79
C PHE A 57 1.11 4.25 -0.27
N ASP A 58 1.99 3.42 0.26
CA ASP A 58 2.29 3.30 1.68
C ASP A 58 3.81 3.53 1.83
N SER A 59 4.22 4.48 2.66
CA SER A 59 5.62 4.91 2.76
C SER A 59 6.51 3.92 3.52
N ASP A 60 5.93 3.12 4.40
CA ASP A 60 6.64 2.13 5.20
C ASP A 60 6.08 0.71 5.04
N GLY A 61 5.05 0.54 4.21
CA GLY A 61 4.42 -0.75 3.93
C GLY A 61 3.99 -0.94 2.48
N LYS A 62 2.89 -1.67 2.33
CA LYS A 62 2.22 -1.90 1.05
C LYS A 62 0.72 -1.73 1.25
N VAL A 63 0.05 -1.17 0.25
CA VAL A 63 -1.42 -1.09 0.23
C VAL A 63 -1.99 -2.51 0.19
N SER A 64 -2.75 -2.88 1.23
CA SER A 64 -3.28 -4.23 1.42
C SER A 64 -4.61 -4.47 0.71
N SER A 65 -5.40 -3.42 0.48
CA SER A 65 -6.74 -3.51 -0.12
C SER A 65 -7.17 -2.18 -0.74
N TYR A 66 -8.19 -2.25 -1.61
CA TYR A 66 -8.88 -1.11 -2.20
C TYR A 66 -10.37 -1.26 -1.91
N ALA A 67 -11.05 -0.14 -1.64
CA ALA A 67 -12.48 -0.11 -1.42
C ALA A 67 -13.05 1.16 -2.07
N TRP A 68 -14.14 1.00 -2.81
CA TRP A 68 -14.78 2.06 -3.58
C TRP A 68 -16.25 2.14 -3.24
N ASN A 69 -16.74 3.37 -3.12
CA ASN A 69 -18.15 3.71 -3.12
C ASN A 69 -18.32 4.82 -4.16
N PHE A 70 -19.12 4.56 -5.20
CA PHE A 70 -19.31 5.50 -6.30
C PHE A 70 -20.40 6.54 -6.03
N GLY A 71 -21.16 6.39 -4.92
CA GLY A 71 -22.20 7.32 -4.47
C GLY A 71 -23.60 7.02 -5.01
N ASP A 72 -23.72 6.07 -5.94
CA ASP A 72 -24.97 5.60 -6.56
C ASP A 72 -25.50 4.29 -5.95
N GLY A 73 -24.77 3.72 -4.99
CA GLY A 73 -25.08 2.44 -4.36
C GLY A 73 -24.20 1.28 -4.86
N GLU A 74 -23.46 1.45 -5.95
CA GLU A 74 -22.46 0.49 -6.38
C GLU A 74 -21.14 0.63 -5.60
N THR A 75 -20.43 -0.48 -5.46
CA THR A 75 -19.16 -0.55 -4.74
C THR A 75 -18.14 -1.41 -5.49
N GLY A 76 -16.86 -1.22 -5.19
CA GLY A 76 -15.77 -1.97 -5.82
C GLY A 76 -14.62 -2.26 -4.85
N SER A 77 -13.79 -3.25 -5.19
CA SER A 77 -12.66 -3.67 -4.34
C SER A 77 -11.33 -3.85 -5.09
N ARG A 78 -11.31 -3.50 -6.38
CA ARG A 78 -10.15 -3.68 -7.26
C ARG A 78 -9.29 -2.43 -7.30
N LEU A 79 -8.02 -2.59 -7.67
CA LEU A 79 -7.13 -1.48 -8.01
C LEU A 79 -7.70 -0.61 -9.14
N ARG A 80 -8.35 -1.28 -10.11
CA ARG A 80 -8.95 -0.71 -11.31
C ARG A 80 -10.38 -1.22 -11.50
N PRO A 81 -11.37 -0.71 -10.76
CA PRO A 81 -12.77 -1.08 -10.95
C PRO A 81 -13.37 -0.33 -12.14
N ILE A 82 -14.31 -0.98 -12.84
CA ILE A 82 -15.13 -0.38 -13.89
C ILE A 82 -16.49 -0.08 -13.30
N LEU A 83 -17.03 1.10 -13.57
CA LEU A 83 -18.40 1.51 -13.27
C LEU A 83 -19.19 1.64 -14.58
N LEU A 84 -20.42 1.13 -14.61
CA LEU A 84 -21.35 1.27 -15.72
C LEU A 84 -22.59 2.02 -15.21
N THR A 85 -22.83 3.23 -15.70
CA THR A 85 -23.96 4.08 -15.26
C THR A 85 -24.76 4.63 -16.42
#